data_AF-A0A7W0EST1-F1
#
_entry.id   AF-A0A7W0EST1-F1
#
_cell.length_a   1.000
_cell.length_b   1.000
_cell.length_c   1.000
_cell.angle_alpha   90.00
_cell.angle_beta   90.00
_cell.angle_gamma   90.00
#
_symmetry.space_group_name_H-M   'P 1'
#
loop_
_entity.id
_entity.type
_entity.pdbx_description
1 polymer ?
#
loop_
_entity_poly.entity_id
_entity_poly.type
_entity_poly.pdbx_seq_one_letter_code
_entity_poly.pdbx_strand_id
1 'polypeptide(L)'
;MVVLLYLHRWLSAEIMPLLLFPKIKATNLNPEPFLRAYYMNIAGIGIISTRGRGIDSLDIALRQGWIAPSQTKSHSNDQNVFYPAYRVKKETINDITILKKIRRADKFSKMAVMAARDAVIDSGIQINHKESEVGIILATAFGPHVTTFRFLDDIIDYGDGSVSPTTFSHSVHNAAASYISSLLNIRGPTVTITQFASPIHQSLILAKAWLTEKRCKYVLIGCVDVCGNVMEYICNQKLRIANDGKIRPFNFSASPSSVPGEGSVFFMTTLENCQNKYCEIIPAYITNCDTIEKSDINIIEADGMAGDETSYQNTAPVDVFAGGYSPIFGSMKIISAFHCTVSALMLKKQIRYACPVQDNPYDLNLITKTESAEIKQICCIRKNCANKTDIIKLIR
;
A
#
# COMPACT_ATOMS: atom_id res chain seq x y z
N MET A 1 4.53 -29.76 2.95
CA MET A 1 5.70 -29.88 2.04
C MET A 1 5.34 -29.90 0.55
N VAL A 2 4.16 -30.42 0.14
CA VAL A 2 3.73 -30.48 -1.28
C VAL A 2 3.22 -29.13 -1.82
N VAL A 3 2.67 -28.25 -0.97
CA VAL A 3 2.19 -26.90 -1.38
C VAL A 3 3.35 -25.92 -1.65
N LEU A 4 4.53 -26.14 -1.05
CA LEU A 4 5.70 -25.28 -1.24
C LEU A 4 6.40 -25.47 -2.60
N LEU A 5 6.27 -26.64 -3.23
CA LEU A 5 6.85 -26.94 -4.54
C LEU A 5 6.12 -26.21 -5.69
N TYR A 6 4.84 -25.86 -5.52
CA TYR A 6 4.08 -25.11 -6.53
C TYR A 6 4.36 -23.60 -6.53
N LEU A 7 4.86 -23.02 -5.43
CA LEU A 7 5.27 -21.61 -5.38
C LEU A 7 6.55 -21.32 -6.17
N HIS A 8 7.41 -22.33 -6.35
CA HIS A 8 8.71 -22.15 -7.01
C HIS A 8 8.59 -21.87 -8.51
N ARG A 9 7.44 -22.17 -9.13
CA ARG A 9 7.19 -22.02 -10.57
C ARG A 9 6.48 -20.70 -10.94
N TRP A 10 5.89 -20.00 -9.97
CA TRP A 10 5.22 -18.70 -10.18
C TRP A 10 6.18 -17.50 -10.10
N LEU A 11 7.37 -17.68 -9.52
CA LEU A 11 8.40 -16.65 -9.44
C LEU A 11 9.24 -16.50 -10.72
N SER A 12 9.03 -17.36 -11.73
CA SER A 12 9.84 -17.41 -12.95
C SER A 12 9.04 -17.22 -14.26
N ALA A 13 7.78 -16.79 -14.20
CA ALA A 13 6.98 -16.57 -15.41
C ALA A 13 7.23 -15.16 -15.96
N GLU A 14 7.95 -15.08 -17.09
CA GLU A 14 7.99 -13.92 -17.96
C GLU A 14 6.57 -13.55 -18.40
N ILE A 15 6.12 -12.33 -18.08
CA ILE A 15 4.82 -11.81 -18.51
C ILE A 15 5.07 -11.01 -19.80
N MET A 16 4.58 -11.52 -20.93
CA MET A 16 4.44 -10.77 -22.19
C MET A 16 3.58 -9.52 -21.94
N PRO A 17 4.00 -8.31 -22.38
CA PRO A 17 3.15 -7.13 -22.33
C PRO A 17 2.10 -7.19 -23.46
N LEU A 18 0.83 -7.32 -23.11
CA LEU A 18 -0.29 -6.98 -23.97
C LEU A 18 -0.34 -5.46 -24.15
N LEU A 19 0.35 -4.96 -25.17
CA LEU A 19 0.26 -3.58 -25.66
C LEU A 19 -1.01 -3.44 -26.51
N LEU A 20 -2.08 -2.90 -25.91
CA LEU A 20 -3.20 -2.31 -26.64
C LEU A 20 -3.47 -0.91 -26.07
N PHE A 21 -2.66 0.06 -26.51
CA PHE A 21 -3.03 1.46 -26.45
C PHE A 21 -3.07 2.01 -27.88
N PRO A 22 -4.17 2.63 -28.32
CA PRO A 22 -4.18 3.32 -29.61
C PRO A 22 -3.26 4.54 -29.54
N LYS A 23 -2.33 4.66 -30.50
CA LYS A 23 -1.56 5.88 -30.74
C LYS A 23 -2.51 6.98 -31.22
N ILE A 24 -2.96 7.86 -30.32
CA ILE A 24 -3.68 9.06 -30.71
C ILE A 24 -2.65 10.17 -30.95
N LYS A 25 -2.52 10.63 -32.20
CA LYS A 25 -1.71 11.81 -32.55
C LYS A 25 -2.39 13.05 -31.94
N ALA A 26 -1.69 13.75 -31.05
CA ALA A 26 -2.14 15.02 -30.52
C ALA A 26 -2.02 16.10 -31.62
N THR A 27 -3.14 16.54 -32.17
CA THR A 27 -3.22 17.76 -32.98
C THR A 27 -4.26 18.69 -32.38
N ASN A 28 -3.81 19.86 -31.92
CA ASN A 28 -4.56 21.08 -31.63
C ASN A 28 -5.85 20.95 -30.81
N LEU A 29 -5.73 20.54 -29.55
CA LEU A 29 -6.78 20.74 -28.54
C LEU A 29 -6.22 21.58 -27.39
N ASN A 30 -7.04 22.54 -26.94
CA ASN A 30 -6.80 23.42 -25.79
C ASN A 30 -6.24 22.59 -24.60
N PRO A 31 -5.16 23.01 -23.91
CA PRO A 31 -4.48 22.17 -22.91
C PRO A 31 -5.26 21.98 -21.59
N GLU A 32 -6.17 22.90 -21.25
CA GLU A 32 -6.96 22.89 -20.01
C GLU A 32 -7.88 21.64 -19.84
N PRO A 33 -8.68 21.21 -20.85
CA PRO A 33 -9.42 19.95 -20.80
C PRO A 33 -8.55 18.68 -20.69
N PHE A 34 -7.33 18.69 -21.26
CA PHE A 34 -6.45 17.51 -21.29
C PHE A 34 -5.79 17.24 -19.93
N LEU A 35 -5.49 18.26 -19.13
CA LEU A 35 -4.95 18.09 -17.78
C LEU A 35 -6.01 17.57 -16.79
N ARG A 36 -7.29 17.98 -16.96
CA ARG A 36 -8.44 17.38 -16.25
C ARG A 36 -8.61 15.88 -16.51
N ALA A 37 -8.03 15.34 -17.58
CA ALA A 37 -8.18 13.94 -17.96
C ALA A 37 -7.37 12.97 -17.08
N TYR A 38 -6.39 13.42 -16.27
CA TYR A 38 -5.43 12.50 -15.63
C TYR A 38 -5.51 12.35 -14.12
N TYR A 39 -6.13 13.27 -13.38
CA TYR A 39 -6.14 13.22 -11.92
C TYR A 39 -7.45 12.68 -11.33
N MET A 40 -7.36 12.22 -10.08
CA MET A 40 -8.48 12.00 -9.16
C MET A 40 -8.20 12.76 -7.87
N ASN A 41 -9.22 13.29 -7.21
CA ASN A 41 -9.07 13.88 -5.88
C ASN A 41 -9.06 12.77 -4.83
N ILE A 42 -8.16 12.85 -3.83
CA ILE A 42 -8.26 12.10 -2.59
C ILE A 42 -9.13 12.92 -1.62
N ALA A 43 -10.35 12.45 -1.38
CA ALA A 43 -11.31 13.10 -0.51
C ALA A 43 -11.22 12.62 0.94
N GLY A 44 -10.68 11.43 1.19
CA GLY A 44 -10.52 10.90 2.55
C GLY A 44 -9.55 9.75 2.61
N ILE A 45 -8.92 9.56 3.78
CA ILE A 45 -7.91 8.55 4.01
C ILE A 45 -8.16 7.81 5.31
N GLY A 46 -8.04 6.48 5.25
CA GLY A 46 -7.97 5.61 6.41
C GLY A 46 -6.67 4.82 6.40
N ILE A 47 -5.99 4.75 7.53
CA ILE A 47 -4.71 4.06 7.67
C ILE A 47 -4.67 3.26 8.96
N ILE A 48 -4.13 2.05 8.88
CA ILE A 48 -3.78 1.19 10.02
C ILE A 48 -2.36 0.74 9.81
N SER A 49 -1.52 1.05 10.80
CA SER A 49 -0.13 0.63 10.86
C SER A 49 0.23 0.19 12.27
N THR A 50 1.46 -0.26 12.45
CA THR A 50 2.05 -0.51 13.79
C THR A 50 2.04 0.70 14.70
N ARG A 51 1.99 1.90 14.11
CA ARG A 51 2.06 3.17 14.82
C ARG A 51 0.68 3.70 15.19
N GLY A 52 -0.39 3.04 14.77
CA GLY A 52 -1.76 3.38 15.15
C GLY A 52 -2.76 3.30 14.00
N ARG A 53 -3.97 3.81 14.27
CA ARG A 53 -5.11 3.89 13.36
C ARG A 53 -5.47 5.36 13.14
N GLY A 54 -5.71 5.74 11.89
CA GLY A 54 -6.14 7.08 11.49
C GLY A 54 -5.00 8.05 11.16
N ILE A 55 -5.32 9.12 10.44
CA ILE A 55 -4.38 10.13 9.97
C ILE A 55 -3.64 10.85 11.11
N ASP A 56 -4.30 11.09 12.25
CA ASP A 56 -3.64 11.72 13.41
C ASP A 56 -2.54 10.85 13.98
N SER A 57 -2.74 9.52 14.02
CA SER A 57 -1.70 8.58 14.45
C SER A 57 -0.50 8.59 13.50
N LEU A 58 -0.74 8.78 12.20
CA LEU A 58 0.32 8.93 11.20
C LEU A 58 1.09 10.23 11.40
N ASP A 59 0.42 11.36 11.63
CA ASP A 59 1.06 12.65 11.91
C ASP A 59 2.02 12.55 13.11
N ILE A 60 1.53 11.96 14.20
CA ILE A 60 2.33 11.70 15.41
C ILE A 60 3.52 10.81 15.08
N ALA A 61 3.31 9.74 14.32
CA ALA A 61 4.38 8.82 13.94
C ALA A 61 5.47 9.49 13.10
N LEU A 62 5.08 10.34 12.13
CA LEU A 62 6.01 11.09 11.28
C LEU A 62 6.83 12.10 12.08
N ARG A 63 6.23 12.75 13.09
CA ARG A 63 6.94 13.68 13.99
C ARG A 63 7.90 12.97 14.94
N GLN A 64 7.55 11.78 15.41
CA GLN A 64 8.39 10.98 16.31
C GLN A 64 9.57 10.32 15.59
N GLY A 65 9.47 10.09 14.27
CA GLY A 65 10.50 9.43 13.49
C GLY A 65 10.54 7.92 13.74
N TRP A 66 11.74 7.32 13.61
CA TRP A 66 11.91 5.88 13.76
C TRP A 66 11.74 5.42 15.20
N ILE A 67 10.93 4.37 15.40
CA ILE A 67 10.83 3.62 16.65
C ILE A 67 11.05 2.15 16.33
N ALA A 68 11.85 1.48 17.16
CA ALA A 68 12.17 0.08 16.97
C ALA A 68 10.91 -0.81 16.90
N PRO A 69 10.85 -1.78 15.96
CA PRO A 69 9.73 -2.69 15.82
C PRO A 69 9.68 -3.72 16.96
N SER A 70 8.53 -4.39 17.09
CA SER A 70 8.39 -5.51 18.02
C SER A 70 9.19 -6.73 17.57
N GLN A 71 9.68 -7.51 18.53
CA GLN A 71 10.25 -8.83 18.27
C GLN A 71 9.13 -9.86 18.07
N THR A 72 9.26 -10.67 17.02
CA THR A 72 8.31 -11.74 16.67
C THR A 72 9.02 -13.07 16.74
N LYS A 73 8.39 -14.04 17.40
CA LYS A 73 8.88 -15.41 17.47
C LYS A 73 8.73 -16.08 16.10
N SER A 74 9.79 -16.72 15.64
CA SER A 74 9.77 -17.56 14.44
C SER A 74 8.96 -18.84 14.69
N HIS A 75 8.15 -19.25 13.71
CA HIS A 75 7.46 -20.53 13.63
C HIS A 75 8.34 -21.63 13.00
N SER A 76 9.64 -21.38 12.80
CA SER A 76 10.58 -22.42 12.37
C SER A 76 10.79 -23.50 13.45
N ASN A 77 11.30 -24.67 13.04
CA ASN A 77 11.53 -25.82 13.92
C ASN A 77 12.48 -25.51 15.09
N ASP A 78 13.21 -24.39 15.06
CA ASP A 78 14.11 -23.96 16.12
C ASP A 78 13.40 -22.98 17.06
N GLN A 79 12.97 -23.46 18.22
CA GLN A 79 11.92 -22.86 19.06
C GLN A 79 12.29 -21.51 19.72
N ASN A 80 13.48 -20.94 19.46
CA ASN A 80 13.99 -19.74 20.14
C ASN A 80 14.48 -18.61 19.21
N VAL A 81 14.20 -18.65 17.90
CA VAL A 81 14.60 -17.55 17.00
C VAL A 81 13.56 -16.43 17.02
N PHE A 82 14.00 -15.20 17.29
CA PHE A 82 13.19 -13.98 17.21
C PHE A 82 13.70 -13.09 16.08
N TYR A 83 12.78 -12.37 15.43
CA TYR A 83 13.12 -11.40 14.40
C TYR A 83 12.27 -10.12 14.56
N PRO A 84 12.82 -8.94 14.18
CA PRO A 84 12.06 -7.70 14.22
C PRO A 84 10.95 -7.72 13.16
N ALA A 85 9.76 -7.29 13.55
CA ALA A 85 8.63 -7.13 12.64
C ALA A 85 7.71 -5.98 13.06
N TYR A 86 7.28 -5.23 12.06
CA TYR A 86 6.29 -4.17 12.21
C TYR A 86 4.88 -4.80 12.22
N ARG A 87 4.45 -5.31 13.38
CA ARG A 87 3.13 -5.91 13.57
C ARG A 87 2.10 -4.94 14.15
N VAL A 88 0.92 -4.90 13.53
CA VAL A 88 -0.25 -4.18 14.01
C VAL A 88 -0.76 -4.91 15.25
N LYS A 89 -0.75 -4.20 16.38
CA LYS A 89 -1.24 -4.72 17.66
C LYS A 89 -2.77 -4.85 17.66
N LYS A 90 -3.31 -5.73 18.50
CA LYS A 90 -4.76 -5.98 18.56
C LYS A 90 -5.53 -4.74 19.00
N GLU A 91 -4.94 -3.92 19.85
CA GLU A 91 -5.55 -2.70 20.40
C GLU A 91 -5.80 -1.66 19.29
N THR A 92 -4.93 -1.61 18.27
CA THR A 92 -5.09 -0.73 17.10
C THR A 92 -6.35 -1.04 16.30
N ILE A 93 -6.80 -2.30 16.33
CA ILE A 93 -8.00 -2.79 15.62
C ILE A 93 -9.13 -3.17 16.58
N ASN A 94 -9.19 -2.53 17.75
CA ASN A 94 -10.18 -2.82 18.78
C ASN A 94 -11.32 -1.79 18.77
N ASP A 95 -12.27 -1.96 17.85
CA ASP A 95 -13.50 -1.16 17.80
C ASP A 95 -14.71 -2.08 17.97
N ILE A 96 -15.26 -2.11 19.18
CA ILE A 96 -16.34 -3.02 19.56
C ILE A 96 -17.58 -2.82 18.67
N THR A 97 -17.85 -1.59 18.22
CA THR A 97 -19.04 -1.29 17.40
C THR A 97 -18.95 -1.94 16.02
N ILE A 98 -17.73 -2.00 15.46
CA ILE A 98 -17.43 -2.65 14.19
C ILE A 98 -17.26 -4.16 14.39
N LEU A 99 -16.46 -4.57 15.38
CA LEU A 99 -16.11 -5.96 15.62
C LEU A 99 -17.32 -6.85 15.91
N LYS A 100 -18.40 -6.31 16.50
CA LYS A 100 -19.67 -7.04 16.64
C LYS A 100 -20.26 -7.46 15.29
N LYS A 101 -20.15 -6.61 14.26
CA LYS A 101 -20.67 -6.85 12.91
C LYS A 101 -19.75 -7.76 12.08
N ILE A 102 -18.45 -7.74 12.34
CA ILE A 102 -17.45 -8.56 11.63
C ILE A 102 -16.79 -9.62 12.53
N ARG A 103 -17.54 -10.16 13.50
CA ARG A 103 -16.99 -11.03 14.56
C ARG A 103 -16.17 -12.21 14.02
N ARG A 104 -16.65 -12.81 12.94
CA ARG A 104 -16.03 -13.99 12.29
C ARG A 104 -14.88 -13.62 11.35
N ALA A 105 -14.73 -12.35 10.98
CA ALA A 105 -13.69 -11.89 10.05
C ALA A 105 -12.29 -12.15 10.63
N ASP A 106 -11.36 -12.47 9.73
CA ASP A 106 -9.95 -12.64 10.07
C ASP A 106 -9.24 -11.29 10.26
N LYS A 107 -7.97 -11.33 10.67
CA LYS A 107 -7.18 -10.10 10.91
C LYS A 107 -7.07 -9.24 9.64
N PHE A 108 -6.86 -9.88 8.50
CA PHE A 108 -6.77 -9.24 7.19
C PHE A 108 -8.03 -8.43 6.89
N SER A 109 -9.20 -9.07 6.98
CA SER A 109 -10.48 -8.41 6.76
C SER A 109 -10.79 -7.35 7.81
N LYS A 110 -10.44 -7.56 9.09
CA LYS A 110 -10.62 -6.57 10.16
C LYS A 110 -9.83 -5.28 9.91
N MET A 111 -8.56 -5.39 9.52
CA MET A 111 -7.75 -4.21 9.17
C MET A 111 -8.36 -3.48 7.96
N ALA A 112 -8.71 -4.23 6.91
CA ALA A 112 -9.29 -3.64 5.72
C ALA A 112 -10.59 -2.87 6.01
N VAL A 113 -11.50 -3.49 6.77
CA VAL A 113 -12.79 -2.89 7.13
C VAL A 113 -12.64 -1.63 7.98
N MET A 114 -11.73 -1.63 8.94
CA MET A 114 -11.51 -0.47 9.80
C MET A 114 -10.90 0.71 9.03
N ALA A 115 -9.87 0.47 8.22
CA ALA A 115 -9.27 1.51 7.40
C ALA A 115 -10.26 2.03 6.34
N ALA A 116 -11.04 1.15 5.70
CA ALA A 116 -12.10 1.52 4.77
C ALA A 116 -13.14 2.46 5.39
N ARG A 117 -13.63 2.12 6.59
CA ARG A 117 -14.59 2.95 7.32
C ARG A 117 -13.99 4.31 7.68
N ASP A 118 -12.74 4.34 8.11
CA ASP A 118 -12.07 5.60 8.46
C ASP A 118 -11.90 6.51 7.25
N ALA A 119 -11.58 5.96 6.08
CA ALA A 119 -11.49 6.71 4.84
C ALA A 119 -12.84 7.35 4.44
N VAL A 120 -13.95 6.61 4.62
CA VAL A 120 -15.31 7.14 4.38
C VAL A 120 -15.63 8.26 5.36
N ILE A 121 -15.38 8.06 6.66
CA ILE A 121 -15.65 9.07 7.69
C ILE A 121 -14.82 10.33 7.45
N ASP A 122 -13.52 10.17 7.20
CA ASP A 122 -12.62 11.28 6.90
C ASP A 122 -13.09 12.05 5.65
N SER A 123 -13.64 11.35 4.65
CA SER A 123 -14.13 12.04 3.45
C SER A 123 -15.36 12.93 3.65
N GLY A 124 -16.13 12.72 4.71
CA GLY A 124 -17.43 13.36 4.92
C GLY A 124 -18.52 12.96 3.92
N ILE A 125 -18.22 12.06 2.97
CA ILE A 125 -19.18 11.59 1.96
C ILE A 125 -20.22 10.69 2.63
N GLN A 126 -21.48 11.04 2.44
CA GLN A 126 -22.61 10.22 2.85
C GLN A 126 -22.92 9.21 1.74
N ILE A 127 -22.76 7.92 2.04
CA ILE A 127 -23.00 6.86 1.06
C ILE A 127 -24.52 6.71 0.86
N ASN A 128 -25.02 7.11 -0.31
CA ASN A 128 -26.40 6.84 -0.69
C ASN A 128 -26.54 5.38 -1.16
N HIS A 129 -27.19 4.57 -0.35
CA HIS A 129 -27.34 3.14 -0.61
C HIS A 129 -28.29 2.81 -1.78
N LYS A 130 -29.05 3.78 -2.28
CA LYS A 130 -29.99 3.58 -3.39
C LYS A 130 -29.35 3.68 -4.77
N GLU A 131 -28.21 4.35 -4.89
CA GLU A 131 -27.67 4.79 -6.19
C GLU A 131 -26.36 4.11 -6.59
N SER A 132 -25.89 3.09 -5.85
CA SER A 132 -24.65 2.34 -6.15
C SER A 132 -23.45 3.25 -6.47
N GLU A 133 -23.38 4.42 -5.81
CA GLU A 133 -22.46 5.51 -6.18
C GLU A 133 -20.99 5.23 -5.84
N VAL A 134 -20.73 4.26 -4.96
CA VAL A 134 -19.39 3.95 -4.48
C VAL A 134 -18.95 2.60 -5.03
N GLY A 135 -17.82 2.57 -5.74
CA GLY A 135 -17.11 1.34 -6.09
C GLY A 135 -16.07 0.96 -5.04
N ILE A 136 -15.69 -0.32 -4.96
CA ILE A 136 -14.61 -0.82 -4.10
C ILE A 136 -13.54 -1.49 -4.95
N ILE A 137 -12.30 -1.03 -4.81
CA ILE A 137 -11.12 -1.70 -5.36
C ILE A 137 -10.23 -2.07 -4.19
N LEU A 138 -10.18 -3.36 -3.84
CA LEU A 138 -9.28 -3.88 -2.82
C LEU A 138 -8.03 -4.44 -3.47
N ALA A 139 -6.85 -4.02 -3.04
CA ALA A 139 -5.58 -4.53 -3.51
C ALA A 139 -4.82 -5.25 -2.39
N THR A 140 -4.08 -6.29 -2.74
CA THR A 140 -3.25 -7.06 -1.81
C THR A 140 -2.14 -7.74 -2.59
N ALA A 141 -1.02 -8.05 -1.92
CA ALA A 141 0.01 -8.86 -2.56
C ALA A 141 -0.15 -10.35 -2.24
N PHE A 142 -0.50 -10.67 -0.99
CA PHE A 142 -0.54 -12.07 -0.51
C PHE A 142 -1.94 -12.57 -0.18
N GLY A 143 -2.94 -11.69 -0.14
CA GLY A 143 -4.28 -12.01 0.33
C GLY A 143 -4.31 -12.45 1.80
N PRO A 144 -5.40 -13.10 2.23
CA PRO A 144 -5.58 -13.60 3.59
C PRO A 144 -4.77 -14.88 3.85
N HIS A 145 -3.50 -14.93 3.43
CA HIS A 145 -2.67 -16.12 3.46
C HIS A 145 -2.56 -16.78 4.85
N VAL A 146 -2.60 -16.02 5.94
CA VAL A 146 -2.66 -16.61 7.30
C VAL A 146 -3.88 -17.52 7.45
N THR A 147 -5.04 -17.08 6.97
CA THR A 147 -6.28 -17.84 7.00
C THR A 147 -6.25 -18.98 5.99
N THR A 148 -5.70 -18.74 4.80
CA THR A 148 -5.53 -19.77 3.76
C THR A 148 -4.67 -20.93 4.23
N PHE A 149 -3.50 -20.66 4.84
CA PHE A 149 -2.62 -21.71 5.32
C PHE A 149 -3.22 -22.46 6.51
N ARG A 150 -3.85 -21.76 7.46
CA ARG A 150 -4.60 -22.43 8.54
C ARG A 150 -5.68 -23.38 8.00
N PHE A 151 -6.41 -22.96 6.96
CA PHE A 151 -7.41 -23.83 6.34
C PHE A 151 -6.78 -25.08 5.73
N LEU A 152 -5.62 -24.94 5.07
CA LEU A 152 -4.89 -26.08 4.50
C LEU A 152 -4.32 -27.00 5.59
N ASP A 153 -3.82 -26.44 6.68
CA ASP A 153 -3.33 -27.21 7.83
C ASP A 153 -4.49 -28.02 8.45
N ASP A 154 -5.69 -27.42 8.59
CA ASP A 154 -6.88 -28.13 9.07
C ASP A 154 -7.24 -29.34 8.18
N ILE A 155 -7.07 -29.24 6.84
CA ILE A 155 -7.29 -30.37 5.92
C ILE A 155 -6.26 -31.47 6.16
N ILE A 156 -4.99 -31.10 6.35
CA ILE A 156 -3.89 -32.05 6.55
C ILE A 156 -4.06 -32.81 7.88
N ASP A 157 -4.41 -32.09 8.94
CA ASP A 157 -4.48 -32.63 10.30
C ASP A 157 -5.77 -33.43 10.55
N TYR A 158 -6.90 -33.00 9.98
CA TYR A 158 -8.24 -33.52 10.32
C TYR A 158 -9.04 -34.09 9.15
N GLY A 159 -8.51 -34.02 7.92
CA GLY A 159 -9.21 -34.43 6.70
C GLY A 159 -10.19 -33.37 6.17
N ASP A 160 -10.56 -33.50 4.90
CA ASP A 160 -11.42 -32.56 4.16
C ASP A 160 -12.86 -32.49 4.69
N GLY A 161 -13.38 -33.57 5.28
CA GLY A 161 -14.71 -33.60 5.91
C GLY A 161 -14.84 -32.80 7.21
N SER A 162 -13.73 -32.42 7.83
CA SER A 162 -13.70 -31.81 9.18
C SER A 162 -13.39 -30.31 9.18
N VAL A 163 -13.14 -29.71 8.01
CA VAL A 163 -12.71 -28.30 7.93
C VAL A 163 -13.85 -27.31 8.02
N SER A 164 -13.60 -26.15 8.62
CA SER A 164 -14.63 -25.12 8.81
C SER A 164 -14.99 -24.42 7.49
N PRO A 165 -16.27 -24.44 7.05
CA PRO A 165 -16.73 -23.67 5.89
C PRO A 165 -16.54 -22.16 6.06
N THR A 166 -16.56 -21.68 7.31
CA THR A 166 -16.31 -20.27 7.63
C THR A 166 -14.84 -19.91 7.39
N THR A 167 -13.90 -20.78 7.77
CA THR A 167 -12.48 -20.56 7.49
C THR A 167 -12.22 -20.56 5.98
N PHE A 168 -12.86 -21.46 5.22
CA PHE A 168 -12.81 -21.43 3.76
C PHE A 168 -13.33 -20.11 3.17
N SER A 169 -14.48 -19.63 3.63
CA SER A 169 -15.06 -18.36 3.14
C SER A 169 -14.18 -17.13 3.43
N HIS A 170 -13.26 -17.24 4.39
CA HIS A 170 -12.28 -16.18 4.69
C HIS A 170 -10.92 -16.38 4.04
N SER A 171 -10.65 -17.54 3.44
CA SER A 171 -9.38 -17.81 2.76
C SER A 171 -9.32 -17.23 1.34
N VAL A 172 -10.47 -16.80 0.79
CA VAL A 172 -10.57 -16.18 -0.53
C VAL A 172 -10.25 -14.69 -0.48
N HIS A 173 -9.61 -14.18 -1.53
CA HIS A 173 -9.05 -12.81 -1.54
C HIS A 173 -10.12 -11.71 -1.46
N ASN A 174 -11.32 -11.96 -1.98
CA ASN A 174 -12.44 -11.02 -2.02
C ASN A 174 -13.25 -10.96 -0.70
N ALA A 175 -12.93 -11.78 0.30
CA ALA A 175 -13.65 -11.81 1.58
C ALA A 175 -13.66 -10.43 2.27
N ALA A 176 -12.50 -9.77 2.32
CA ALA A 176 -12.38 -8.45 2.94
C ALA A 176 -13.22 -7.38 2.21
N ALA A 177 -13.23 -7.37 0.88
CA ALA A 177 -14.06 -6.46 0.09
C ALA A 177 -15.56 -6.71 0.34
N SER A 178 -15.96 -7.97 0.52
CA SER A 178 -17.33 -8.35 0.86
C SER A 178 -17.74 -7.84 2.24
N TYR A 179 -16.85 -7.92 3.23
CA TYR A 179 -17.09 -7.33 4.56
C TYR A 179 -17.20 -5.81 4.51
N ILE A 180 -16.37 -5.13 3.71
CA ILE A 180 -16.43 -3.67 3.50
C ILE A 180 -17.77 -3.28 2.88
N SER A 181 -18.14 -3.94 1.76
CA SER A 181 -19.40 -3.71 1.06
C SER A 181 -20.60 -3.91 2.00
N SER A 182 -20.61 -4.98 2.78
CA SER A 182 -21.69 -5.28 3.72
C SER A 182 -21.76 -4.26 4.87
N LEU A 183 -20.63 -3.94 5.50
CA LEU A 183 -20.60 -3.02 6.65
C LEU A 183 -21.02 -1.60 6.26
N LEU A 184 -20.51 -1.10 5.13
CA LEU A 184 -20.75 0.26 4.64
C LEU A 184 -21.96 0.35 3.71
N ASN A 185 -22.62 -0.78 3.46
CA ASN A 185 -23.75 -0.94 2.54
C ASN A 185 -23.48 -0.31 1.16
N ILE A 186 -22.29 -0.61 0.63
CA ILE A 186 -21.85 -0.20 -0.70
C ILE A 186 -22.34 -1.23 -1.72
N ARG A 187 -23.03 -0.76 -2.77
CA ARG A 187 -23.69 -1.58 -3.80
C ARG A 187 -23.12 -1.41 -5.21
N GLY A 188 -22.11 -0.56 -5.36
CA GLY A 188 -21.42 -0.34 -6.64
C GLY A 188 -20.44 -1.46 -7.00
N PRO A 189 -19.71 -1.29 -8.12
CA PRO A 189 -18.77 -2.30 -8.62
C PRO A 189 -17.69 -2.60 -7.58
N THR A 190 -17.39 -3.89 -7.38
CA THR A 190 -16.42 -4.35 -6.39
C THR A 190 -15.45 -5.33 -7.04
N VAL A 191 -14.15 -5.09 -6.87
CA VAL A 191 -13.09 -5.95 -7.41
C VAL A 191 -11.96 -6.11 -6.39
N THR A 192 -11.28 -7.25 -6.43
CA THR A 192 -10.05 -7.48 -5.69
C THR A 192 -8.90 -7.75 -6.66
N ILE A 193 -7.82 -6.99 -6.53
CA ILE A 193 -6.60 -7.10 -7.33
C ILE A 193 -5.50 -7.72 -6.47
N THR A 194 -4.91 -8.81 -6.95
CA THR A 194 -3.77 -9.47 -6.28
C THR A 194 -2.53 -9.35 -7.15
N GLN A 195 -1.51 -8.61 -6.71
CA GLN A 195 -0.27 -8.43 -7.45
C GLN A 195 0.92 -8.07 -6.55
N PHE A 196 2.10 -8.63 -6.84
CA PHE A 196 3.32 -8.37 -6.08
C PHE A 196 4.04 -7.07 -6.43
N ALA A 197 3.98 -6.64 -7.70
CA ALA A 197 4.82 -5.57 -8.22
C ALA A 197 4.36 -4.18 -7.76
N SER A 198 3.11 -3.79 -8.02
CA SER A 198 2.58 -2.46 -7.68
C SER A 198 1.04 -2.47 -7.62
N PRO A 199 0.45 -3.09 -6.57
CA PRO A 199 -0.99 -3.30 -6.50
C PRO A 199 -1.80 -1.99 -6.43
N ILE A 200 -1.28 -0.96 -5.75
CA ILE A 200 -1.95 0.36 -5.70
C ILE A 200 -2.00 1.03 -7.08
N HIS A 201 -0.97 0.87 -7.90
CA HIS A 201 -0.88 1.54 -9.20
C HIS A 201 -1.97 1.04 -10.16
N GLN A 202 -2.14 -0.28 -10.26
CA GLN A 202 -3.22 -0.89 -11.02
C GLN A 202 -4.60 -0.49 -10.48
N SER A 203 -4.72 -0.37 -9.16
CA SER A 203 -5.96 0.05 -8.51
C SER A 203 -6.34 1.50 -8.85
N LEU A 204 -5.35 2.41 -8.90
CA LEU A 204 -5.56 3.81 -9.30
C LEU A 204 -5.99 3.92 -10.77
N ILE A 205 -5.38 3.15 -11.66
CA ILE A 205 -5.76 3.14 -13.08
C ILE A 205 -7.19 2.65 -13.25
N LEU A 206 -7.54 1.55 -12.59
CA LEU A 206 -8.89 0.99 -12.66
C LEU A 206 -9.93 1.94 -12.04
N ALA A 207 -9.61 2.59 -10.91
CA ALA A 207 -10.47 3.59 -10.30
C ALA A 207 -10.73 4.77 -11.25
N LYS A 208 -9.69 5.25 -11.92
CA LYS A 208 -9.82 6.33 -12.90
C LYS A 208 -10.72 5.94 -14.06
N ALA A 209 -10.58 4.72 -14.58
CA ALA A 209 -11.48 4.20 -15.60
C ALA A 209 -12.93 4.16 -15.11
N TRP A 210 -13.19 3.62 -13.92
CA TRP A 210 -14.55 3.54 -13.35
C TRP A 210 -15.19 4.91 -13.16
N LEU A 211 -14.43 5.89 -12.66
CA LEU A 211 -14.94 7.26 -12.46
C LEU A 211 -15.17 7.98 -13.80
N THR A 212 -14.26 7.84 -14.76
CA THR A 212 -14.35 8.51 -16.07
C THR A 212 -15.51 7.96 -16.91
N GLU A 213 -15.72 6.65 -16.86
CA GLU A 213 -16.86 5.97 -17.49
C GLU A 213 -18.16 6.13 -16.71
N LYS A 214 -18.16 6.87 -15.58
CA LYS A 214 -19.31 7.09 -14.70
C LYS A 214 -19.96 5.79 -14.20
N ARG A 215 -19.18 4.73 -14.01
CA ARG A 215 -19.64 3.46 -13.40
C ARG A 215 -19.97 3.62 -11.92
N CYS A 216 -19.33 4.60 -11.28
CA CYS A 216 -19.55 5.05 -9.92
C CYS A 216 -19.05 6.50 -9.81
N LYS A 217 -19.52 7.20 -8.78
CA LYS A 217 -19.18 8.60 -8.48
C LYS A 217 -17.97 8.72 -7.56
N TYR A 218 -17.79 7.71 -6.72
CA TYR A 218 -16.69 7.57 -5.78
C TYR A 218 -16.07 6.19 -5.90
N VAL A 219 -14.76 6.07 -5.68
CA VAL A 219 -14.09 4.77 -5.58
C VAL A 219 -13.33 4.70 -4.26
N LEU A 220 -13.63 3.67 -3.47
CA LEU A 220 -12.89 3.32 -2.28
C LEU A 220 -11.76 2.36 -2.66
N ILE A 221 -10.54 2.89 -2.75
CA ILE A 221 -9.33 2.16 -3.13
C ILE A 221 -8.59 1.74 -1.88
N GLY A 222 -8.42 0.44 -1.65
CA GLY A 222 -7.78 -0.12 -0.47
C GLY A 222 -6.54 -0.93 -0.79
N CYS A 223 -5.59 -0.96 0.13
CA CYS A 223 -4.49 -1.91 0.17
C CYS A 223 -4.43 -2.55 1.57
N VAL A 224 -4.22 -3.85 1.64
CA VAL A 224 -4.07 -4.57 2.92
C VAL A 224 -3.17 -5.79 2.76
N ASP A 225 -2.28 -5.99 3.73
CA ASP A 225 -1.49 -7.20 3.90
C ASP A 225 -1.24 -7.45 5.39
N VAL A 226 -1.11 -8.72 5.75
CA VAL A 226 -0.80 -9.19 7.12
C VAL A 226 0.58 -9.81 7.19
N CYS A 227 1.18 -9.84 8.38
CA CYS A 227 2.38 -10.62 8.64
C CYS A 227 1.97 -11.99 9.22
N GLY A 228 2.38 -13.07 8.56
CA GLY A 228 2.08 -14.46 8.90
C GLY A 228 3.22 -15.43 8.58
N ASN A 229 2.97 -16.73 8.74
CA ASN A 229 3.97 -17.80 8.56
C ASN A 229 4.57 -17.80 7.14
N VAL A 230 3.80 -17.41 6.12
CA VAL A 230 4.30 -17.29 4.74
C VAL A 230 5.30 -16.15 4.62
N MET A 231 4.95 -14.97 5.16
CA MET A 231 5.84 -13.82 5.15
C MET A 231 7.13 -14.16 5.92
N GLU A 232 6.99 -14.84 7.06
CA GLU A 232 8.14 -15.33 7.82
C GLU A 232 9.02 -16.28 7.01
N TYR A 233 8.44 -17.26 6.31
CA TYR A 233 9.19 -18.15 5.43
C TYR A 233 9.93 -17.38 4.34
N ILE A 234 9.28 -16.41 3.69
CA ILE A 234 9.92 -15.54 2.68
C ILE A 234 11.08 -14.75 3.31
N CYS A 235 10.86 -14.18 4.49
CA CYS A 235 11.87 -13.46 5.25
C CYS A 235 13.10 -14.33 5.57
N ASN A 236 12.90 -15.61 5.92
CA ASN A 236 13.99 -16.51 6.29
C ASN A 236 14.72 -17.11 5.08
N GLN A 237 14.01 -17.34 3.96
CA GLN A 237 14.53 -18.11 2.84
C GLN A 237 14.92 -17.28 1.61
N LYS A 238 14.33 -16.09 1.45
CA LYS A 238 14.42 -15.28 0.22
C LYS A 238 14.86 -13.86 0.45
N LEU A 239 14.73 -13.32 1.66
CA LEU A 239 15.11 -11.96 1.99
C LEU A 239 16.21 -11.95 3.04
N ARG A 240 16.92 -10.83 3.12
CA ARG A 240 17.81 -10.52 4.23
C ARG A 240 17.04 -9.70 5.25
N ILE A 241 17.10 -10.06 6.52
CA ILE A 241 16.43 -9.33 7.60
C ILE A 241 17.41 -8.37 8.28
N ALA A 242 16.97 -7.13 8.50
CA ALA A 242 17.75 -6.17 9.29
C ALA A 242 17.53 -6.47 10.78
N ASN A 243 18.49 -7.14 11.41
CA ASN A 243 18.40 -7.58 12.82
C ASN A 243 18.26 -6.43 13.84
N ASP A 244 18.70 -5.22 13.46
CA ASP A 244 18.51 -4.00 14.25
C ASP A 244 17.09 -3.38 14.09
N GLY A 245 16.23 -4.01 13.28
CA GLY A 245 14.87 -3.55 13.00
C GLY A 245 14.80 -2.29 12.14
N LYS A 246 15.91 -1.88 11.52
CA LYS A 246 16.01 -0.61 10.79
C LYS A 246 16.12 -0.82 9.28
N ILE A 247 15.14 -0.29 8.56
CA ILE A 247 15.15 -0.19 7.10
C ILE A 247 15.96 1.06 6.72
N ARG A 248 16.82 0.95 5.69
CA ARG A 248 17.71 2.03 5.23
C ARG A 248 17.39 2.40 3.78
N PRO A 249 16.37 3.24 3.54
CA PRO A 249 15.82 3.48 2.20
C PRO A 249 16.80 4.18 1.24
N PHE A 250 17.89 4.75 1.72
CA PHE A 250 18.85 5.48 0.87
C PHE A 250 20.18 4.74 0.67
N ASN A 251 20.31 3.51 1.17
CA ASN A 251 21.53 2.72 1.00
C ASN A 251 21.64 2.06 -0.39
N PHE A 252 20.53 1.94 -1.14
CA PHE A 252 20.48 1.40 -2.51
C PHE A 252 21.37 0.17 -2.74
N SER A 253 21.26 -0.80 -1.83
CA SER A 253 22.11 -1.99 -1.81
C SER A 253 21.67 -3.01 -2.88
N ALA A 254 22.64 -3.70 -3.48
CA ALA A 254 22.38 -4.88 -4.31
C ALA A 254 21.88 -6.10 -3.50
N SER A 255 21.95 -6.03 -2.16
CA SER A 255 21.43 -7.05 -1.24
C SER A 255 20.80 -6.38 -0.01
N PRO A 256 19.70 -5.63 -0.22
CA PRO A 256 19.11 -4.81 0.82
C PRO A 256 18.51 -5.68 1.92
N SER A 257 18.44 -5.12 3.13
CA SER A 257 17.81 -5.78 4.28
C SER A 257 16.41 -5.21 4.49
N SER A 258 15.47 -6.10 4.79
CA SER A 258 14.05 -5.82 5.01
C SER A 258 13.67 -6.05 6.46
N VAL A 259 12.55 -5.48 6.89
CA VAL A 259 11.93 -5.78 8.18
C VAL A 259 10.43 -5.91 7.94
N PRO A 260 9.85 -7.11 7.98
CA PRO A 260 8.49 -7.34 7.52
C PRO A 260 7.49 -6.49 8.31
N GLY A 261 6.53 -5.91 7.58
CA GLY A 261 5.46 -5.12 8.15
C GLY A 261 4.08 -5.56 7.69
N GLU A 262 3.05 -5.10 8.39
CA GLU A 262 1.66 -5.29 8.02
C GLU A 262 0.85 -4.02 8.24
N GLY A 263 -0.30 -3.94 7.57
CA GLY A 263 -1.21 -2.83 7.75
C GLY A 263 -2.21 -2.69 6.61
N SER A 264 -2.94 -1.58 6.63
CA SER A 264 -3.93 -1.27 5.61
C SER A 264 -4.05 0.23 5.38
N VAL A 265 -4.26 0.61 4.12
CA VAL A 265 -4.50 2.00 3.68
C VAL A 265 -5.70 2.01 2.76
N PHE A 266 -6.57 2.99 2.91
CA PHE A 266 -7.72 3.22 2.05
C PHE A 266 -7.82 4.70 1.65
N PHE A 267 -8.12 4.94 0.38
CA PHE A 267 -8.38 6.26 -0.20
C PHE A 267 -9.82 6.31 -0.72
N MET A 268 -10.57 7.32 -0.32
CA MET A 268 -11.81 7.70 -0.98
C MET A 268 -11.49 8.66 -2.12
N THR A 269 -11.74 8.26 -3.37
CA THR A 269 -11.39 9.05 -4.56
C THR A 269 -12.61 9.47 -5.38
N THR A 270 -12.50 10.61 -6.06
CA THR A 270 -13.54 11.13 -6.96
C THR A 270 -12.96 12.08 -8.01
N LEU A 271 -13.71 12.33 -9.10
CA LEU A 271 -13.42 13.41 -10.05
C LEU A 271 -14.11 14.72 -9.66
N GLU A 272 -15.07 14.66 -8.73
CA GLU A 272 -15.80 15.83 -8.28
C GLU A 272 -14.97 16.66 -7.32
N ASN A 273 -15.32 17.94 -7.19
CA ASN A 273 -14.75 18.77 -6.16
C ASN A 273 -15.28 18.31 -4.80
N CYS A 274 -14.42 18.23 -3.79
CA CYS A 274 -14.79 17.72 -2.48
C CYS A 274 -14.36 18.69 -1.38
N GLN A 275 -15.14 18.75 -0.30
CA GLN A 275 -14.88 19.67 0.80
C GLN A 275 -13.58 19.33 1.54
N ASN A 276 -13.27 18.04 1.71
CA ASN A 276 -12.06 17.56 2.38
C ASN A 276 -10.99 17.05 1.39
N LYS A 277 -10.60 17.88 0.40
CA LYS A 277 -9.55 17.50 -0.56
C LYS A 277 -8.18 17.45 0.12
N TYR A 278 -7.51 16.30 0.08
CA TYR A 278 -6.10 16.18 0.47
C TYR A 278 -5.17 16.67 -0.63
N CYS A 279 -5.34 16.09 -1.82
CA CYS A 279 -4.54 16.35 -3.01
C CYS A 279 -5.22 15.69 -4.22
N GLU A 280 -4.71 16.00 -5.41
CA GLU A 280 -4.87 15.22 -6.63
C GLU A 280 -3.85 14.08 -6.67
N ILE A 281 -4.25 12.93 -7.19
CA ILE A 281 -3.40 11.75 -7.41
C ILE A 281 -3.46 11.30 -8.87
N ILE A 282 -2.29 11.01 -9.43
CA ILE A 282 -2.11 10.59 -10.83
C ILE A 282 -1.20 9.34 -10.86
N PRO A 283 -1.71 8.18 -11.28
CA PRO A 283 -0.85 7.02 -11.57
C PRO A 283 -0.14 7.24 -12.92
N ALA A 284 1.20 7.11 -12.96
CA ALA A 284 1.98 7.21 -14.19
C ALA A 284 3.04 6.09 -14.31
N TYR A 285 3.00 5.33 -15.40
CA TYR A 285 4.09 4.42 -15.76
C TYR A 285 5.16 5.19 -16.54
N ILE A 286 6.41 5.18 -16.05
CA ILE A 286 7.55 5.61 -16.84
C ILE A 286 8.28 4.35 -17.31
N THR A 287 8.05 3.98 -18.58
CA THR A 287 8.53 2.73 -19.14
C THR A 287 9.98 2.77 -19.60
N ASN A 288 10.64 3.93 -19.66
CA ASN A 288 12.07 4.09 -19.90
C ASN A 288 12.55 5.43 -19.33
N CYS A 289 13.87 5.56 -19.04
CA CYS A 289 14.55 6.76 -18.53
C CYS A 289 14.27 8.03 -19.36
N ASP A 290 13.10 8.61 -19.18
CA ASP A 290 12.81 10.00 -19.47
C ASP A 290 12.70 10.68 -18.11
N THR A 291 13.39 11.81 -18.00
CA THR A 291 13.52 12.62 -16.79
C THR A 291 12.21 12.67 -16.00
N ILE A 292 12.26 12.21 -14.74
CA ILE A 292 11.18 12.47 -13.80
C ILE A 292 11.04 13.99 -13.77
N GLU A 293 9.90 14.51 -14.23
CA GLU A 293 9.61 15.94 -14.13
C GLU A 293 9.90 16.40 -12.71
N LYS A 294 10.67 17.49 -12.60
CA LYS A 294 11.15 17.99 -11.32
C LYS A 294 9.96 18.23 -10.39
N SER A 295 9.91 17.48 -9.30
CA SER A 295 8.98 17.63 -8.18
C SER A 295 9.64 18.45 -7.07
N ASP A 296 8.86 18.88 -6.08
CA ASP A 296 9.44 19.49 -4.88
C ASP A 296 10.08 18.41 -3.99
N ILE A 297 9.48 17.21 -3.97
CA ILE A 297 9.89 16.08 -3.14
C ILE A 297 9.75 14.76 -3.91
N ASN A 298 10.76 13.91 -3.79
CA ASN A 298 10.74 12.51 -4.21
C ASN A 298 10.71 11.59 -2.98
N ILE A 299 9.65 10.80 -2.85
CA ILE A 299 9.55 9.75 -1.84
C ILE A 299 10.08 8.46 -2.45
N ILE A 300 11.21 7.99 -1.93
CA ILE A 300 11.88 6.79 -2.39
C ILE A 300 11.33 5.58 -1.63
N GLU A 301 10.81 4.61 -2.39
CA GLU A 301 10.11 3.45 -1.83
C GLU A 301 11.02 2.22 -1.58
N ALA A 302 12.34 2.41 -1.48
CA ALA A 302 13.27 1.36 -1.12
C ALA A 302 12.99 0.85 0.30
N ASP A 303 12.54 -0.40 0.40
CA ASP A 303 12.13 -1.05 1.64
C ASP A 303 12.78 -2.42 1.86
N GLY A 304 13.68 -2.83 0.96
CA GLY A 304 14.37 -4.11 0.97
C GLY A 304 13.61 -5.27 0.34
N MET A 305 12.44 -5.04 -0.28
CA MET A 305 11.64 -6.10 -0.91
C MET A 305 11.96 -6.36 -2.40
N ALA A 306 12.81 -5.53 -3.02
CA ALA A 306 13.12 -5.60 -4.46
C ALA A 306 14.26 -6.56 -4.82
N GLY A 307 14.99 -7.10 -3.84
CA GLY A 307 16.15 -7.98 -4.04
C GLY A 307 17.42 -7.22 -4.46
N ASP A 308 17.29 -6.20 -5.29
CA ASP A 308 18.33 -5.23 -5.67
C ASP A 308 17.71 -3.82 -5.72
N GLU A 309 18.32 -2.86 -5.03
CA GLU A 309 17.88 -1.47 -4.98
C GLU A 309 18.90 -0.48 -5.57
N THR A 310 19.98 -0.98 -6.20
CA THR A 310 21.03 -0.13 -6.80
C THR A 310 20.50 0.83 -7.85
N SER A 311 19.45 0.43 -8.58
CA SER A 311 18.86 1.25 -9.62
C SER A 311 18.15 2.51 -9.14
N TYR A 312 17.88 2.64 -7.84
CA TYR A 312 17.35 3.86 -7.25
C TYR A 312 18.36 5.02 -7.29
N GLN A 313 19.67 4.73 -7.37
CA GLN A 313 20.73 5.74 -7.55
C GLN A 313 20.46 6.63 -8.77
N ASN A 314 19.83 6.09 -9.82
CA ASN A 314 19.54 6.82 -11.05
C ASN A 314 18.20 7.59 -11.01
N THR A 315 17.48 7.57 -9.89
CA THR A 315 16.10 8.12 -9.81
C THR A 315 15.90 9.25 -8.82
N ALA A 316 16.90 9.57 -8.01
CA ALA A 316 16.84 10.66 -7.05
C ALA A 316 17.83 11.76 -7.45
N PRO A 317 17.39 12.82 -8.17
CA PRO A 317 18.24 13.97 -8.44
C PRO A 317 18.73 14.60 -7.14
N VAL A 318 20.01 14.98 -7.08
CA VAL A 318 20.63 15.58 -5.88
C VAL A 318 20.00 16.93 -5.53
N ASP A 319 19.36 17.61 -6.49
CA ASP A 319 18.74 18.92 -6.32
C ASP A 319 17.26 18.88 -5.88
N VAL A 320 16.68 17.69 -5.67
CA VAL A 320 15.29 17.50 -5.22
C VAL A 320 15.27 16.90 -3.82
N PHE A 321 14.36 17.35 -2.95
CA PHE A 321 14.26 16.78 -1.61
C PHE A 321 13.88 15.30 -1.66
N ALA A 322 14.61 14.46 -0.95
CA ALA A 322 14.38 13.03 -0.88
C ALA A 322 13.79 12.61 0.48
N GLY A 323 12.70 11.85 0.45
CA GLY A 323 12.01 11.28 1.61
C GLY A 323 11.99 9.74 1.56
N GLY A 324 11.92 9.08 2.71
CA GLY A 324 11.90 7.62 2.79
C GLY A 324 11.29 7.15 4.10
N TYR A 325 10.04 6.68 4.06
CA TYR A 325 9.22 6.46 5.26
C TYR A 325 8.91 5.00 5.56
N SER A 326 9.50 4.06 4.80
CA SER A 326 9.40 2.62 5.08
C SER A 326 9.81 2.25 6.53
N PRO A 327 10.76 2.92 7.21
CA PRO A 327 11.09 2.61 8.61
C PRO A 327 9.96 2.88 9.63
N ILE A 328 8.87 3.55 9.23
CA ILE A 328 7.70 3.77 10.10
C ILE A 328 6.76 2.55 10.06
N PHE A 329 6.69 1.87 8.91
CA PHE A 329 5.64 0.88 8.61
C PHE A 329 6.15 -0.54 8.48
N GLY A 330 7.43 -0.71 8.16
CA GLY A 330 8.02 -1.98 7.75
C GLY A 330 7.94 -2.22 6.24
N SER A 331 8.68 -3.24 5.80
CA SER A 331 8.77 -3.71 4.43
C SER A 331 7.53 -4.51 4.05
N MET A 332 6.85 -4.13 2.97
CA MET A 332 5.66 -4.82 2.48
C MET A 332 5.37 -4.47 1.04
N LYS A 333 4.79 -5.40 0.27
CA LYS A 333 4.52 -5.18 -1.16
C LYS A 333 3.50 -4.08 -1.46
N ILE A 334 2.72 -3.66 -0.46
CA ILE A 334 1.77 -2.54 -0.53
C ILE A 334 2.32 -1.20 0.01
N ILE A 335 3.64 -1.10 0.28
CA ILE A 335 4.25 0.08 0.93
C ILE A 335 3.97 1.40 0.19
N SER A 336 3.83 1.36 -1.13
CA SER A 336 3.48 2.50 -1.97
C SER A 336 2.21 3.23 -1.51
N ALA A 337 1.20 2.50 -1.01
CA ALA A 337 -0.02 3.11 -0.49
C ALA A 337 0.25 3.91 0.80
N PHE A 338 1.16 3.44 1.66
CA PHE A 338 1.58 4.19 2.85
C PHE A 338 2.36 5.45 2.47
N HIS A 339 3.27 5.36 1.50
CA HIS A 339 3.99 6.53 1.01
C HIS A 339 3.09 7.54 0.32
N CYS A 340 2.10 7.11 -0.48
CA CYS A 340 1.06 8.00 -1.00
C CYS A 340 0.29 8.70 0.13
N THR A 341 0.01 8.00 1.24
CA THR A 341 -0.67 8.59 2.39
C THR A 341 0.19 9.66 3.08
N VAL A 342 1.48 9.38 3.27
CA VAL A 342 2.45 10.36 3.80
C VAL A 342 2.49 11.59 2.90
N SER A 343 2.60 11.41 1.59
CA SER A 343 2.62 12.49 0.60
C SER A 343 1.34 13.33 0.62
N ALA A 344 0.17 12.68 0.66
CA ALA A 344 -1.12 13.38 0.74
C ALA A 344 -1.23 14.20 2.04
N LEU A 345 -0.73 13.68 3.17
CA LEU A 345 -0.69 14.41 4.44
C LEU A 345 0.28 15.60 4.40
N MET A 346 1.46 15.44 3.80
CA MET A 346 2.43 16.54 3.60
C MET A 346 1.84 17.66 2.77
N LEU A 347 1.20 17.34 1.63
CA LEU A 347 0.55 18.31 0.76
C LEU A 347 -0.61 19.02 1.49
N LYS A 348 -1.45 18.28 2.22
CA LYS A 348 -2.55 18.88 2.97
C LYS A 348 -2.09 19.82 4.08
N LYS A 349 -1.08 19.40 4.87
CA LYS A 349 -0.59 20.19 6.01
C LYS A 349 0.48 21.21 5.64
N GLN A 350 1.05 21.14 4.44
CA GLN A 350 2.21 21.94 4.03
C GLN A 350 3.38 21.79 5.00
N ILE A 351 3.66 20.54 5.36
CA ILE A 351 4.74 20.16 6.26
C ILE A 351 5.61 19.13 5.56
N ARG A 352 6.91 19.36 5.55
CA ARG A 352 7.91 18.34 5.26
C ARG A 352 8.24 17.63 6.55
N TYR A 353 8.12 16.31 6.60
CA TYR A 353 8.54 15.51 7.75
C TYR A 353 9.97 15.06 7.58
N ALA A 354 10.75 15.02 8.66
CA ALA A 354 12.09 14.47 8.61
C ALA A 354 12.06 12.98 8.26
N CYS A 355 13.05 12.51 7.50
CA CYS A 355 13.27 11.10 7.27
C CYS A 355 13.54 10.40 8.62
N PRO A 356 12.82 9.30 8.93
CA PRO A 356 12.96 8.56 10.18
C PRO A 356 14.34 7.90 10.32
N VAL A 357 14.98 7.57 9.20
CA VAL A 357 16.34 7.02 9.10
C VAL A 357 17.08 7.82 8.04
N GLN A 358 18.29 8.31 8.36
CA GLN A 358 19.01 9.31 7.56
C GLN A 358 20.40 8.84 7.10
N ASP A 359 20.69 7.53 7.15
CA ASP A 359 21.86 6.95 6.48
C ASP A 359 21.86 7.39 5.00
N ASN A 360 22.87 8.15 4.56
CA ASN A 360 22.89 8.83 3.26
C ASN A 360 24.23 8.67 2.52
N PRO A 361 24.58 7.46 2.05
CA PRO A 361 25.87 7.21 1.42
C PRO A 361 26.05 7.86 0.02
N TYR A 362 24.99 8.44 -0.54
CA TYR A 362 24.98 9.05 -1.89
C TYR A 362 24.72 10.56 -1.87
N ASP A 363 24.83 11.20 -0.70
CA ASP A 363 24.67 12.65 -0.53
C ASP A 363 23.37 13.21 -1.15
N LEU A 364 22.28 12.44 -1.07
CA LEU A 364 20.96 12.90 -1.48
C LEU A 364 20.54 14.10 -0.62
N ASN A 365 19.74 15.01 -1.18
CA ASN A 365 19.15 16.12 -0.43
C ASN A 365 17.99 15.61 0.46
N LEU A 366 18.32 14.90 1.53
CA LEU A 366 17.33 14.31 2.44
C LEU A 366 16.55 15.39 3.20
N ILE A 367 15.27 15.12 3.46
CA ILE A 367 14.51 15.92 4.41
C ILE A 367 15.01 15.58 5.83
N THR A 368 15.88 16.43 6.39
CA THR A 368 16.51 16.19 7.70
C THR A 368 15.72 16.76 8.88
N LYS A 369 14.82 17.72 8.63
CA LYS A 369 14.03 18.41 9.66
C LYS A 369 12.55 18.42 9.31
N THR A 370 11.72 18.31 10.34
CA THR A 370 10.27 18.48 10.21
C THR A 370 9.93 19.96 10.31
N GLU A 371 9.38 20.54 9.24
CA GLU A 371 9.10 21.98 9.17
C GLU A 371 7.99 22.31 8.17
N SER A 372 7.41 23.50 8.31
CA SER A 372 6.46 24.03 7.33
C SER A 372 7.18 24.31 6.01
N ALA A 373 6.56 23.97 4.89
CA ALA A 373 7.08 24.29 3.56
C ALA A 373 5.95 24.42 2.55
N GLU A 374 6.15 25.26 1.54
CA GLU A 374 5.28 25.27 0.36
C GLU A 374 5.60 24.04 -0.50
N ILE A 375 4.64 23.13 -0.61
CA ILE A 375 4.76 21.88 -1.37
C ILE A 375 3.62 21.82 -2.38
N LYS A 376 3.97 21.76 -3.67
CA LYS A 376 3.02 21.69 -4.79
C LYS A 376 2.93 20.27 -5.33
N GLN A 377 4.05 19.57 -5.44
CA GLN A 377 4.12 18.25 -6.05
C GLN A 377 5.07 17.31 -5.31
N ILE A 378 4.59 16.09 -5.06
CA ILE A 378 5.38 14.98 -4.52
C ILE A 378 5.28 13.80 -5.48
N CYS A 379 6.41 13.16 -5.79
CA CYS A 379 6.46 11.92 -6.55
C CYS A 379 6.83 10.75 -5.63
N CYS A 380 5.98 9.72 -5.54
CA CYS A 380 6.35 8.44 -4.95
C CYS A 380 6.97 7.56 -6.04
N ILE A 381 8.21 7.12 -5.83
CA ILE A 381 9.03 6.43 -6.84
C ILE A 381 9.33 5.02 -6.36
N ARG A 382 8.84 4.03 -7.13
CA ARG A 382 9.11 2.62 -6.90
C ARG A 382 9.84 2.00 -8.08
N LYS A 383 10.85 1.18 -7.80
CA LYS A 383 11.42 0.23 -8.75
C LYS A 383 10.72 -1.11 -8.60
N ASN A 384 10.19 -1.65 -9.69
CA ASN A 384 9.65 -3.00 -9.68
C ASN A 384 10.74 -4.05 -9.95
N CYS A 385 10.41 -5.33 -9.83
CA CYS A 385 11.38 -6.44 -9.98
C CYS A 385 12.01 -6.53 -11.39
N ALA A 386 11.41 -5.89 -12.40
CA ALA A 386 11.97 -5.79 -13.76
C ALA A 386 12.77 -4.49 -13.98
N ASN A 387 13.14 -3.81 -12.89
CA ASN A 387 13.86 -2.55 -12.87
C ASN A 387 13.15 -1.36 -13.57
N LYS A 388 11.83 -1.48 -13.82
CA LYS A 388 11.03 -0.38 -14.34
C LYS A 388 10.61 0.55 -13.19
N THR A 389 10.48 1.83 -13.50
CA THR A 389 10.09 2.86 -12.53
C THR A 389 8.58 3.06 -12.59
N ASP A 390 7.89 2.75 -11.49
CA ASP A 390 6.50 3.13 -11.28
C ASP A 390 6.48 4.45 -10.49
N ILE A 391 5.74 5.44 -10.97
CA ILE A 391 5.61 6.74 -10.30
C ILE A 391 4.14 7.02 -9.99
N ILE A 392 3.88 7.48 -8.78
CA ILE A 392 2.60 8.06 -8.40
C ILE A 392 2.84 9.53 -8.07
N LYS A 393 2.26 10.43 -8.87
CA LYS A 393 2.36 11.87 -8.64
C LYS A 393 1.19 12.31 -7.77
N LEU A 394 1.48 13.10 -6.75
CA LEU A 394 0.49 13.76 -5.89
C LEU A 394 0.69 15.28 -5.99
N ILE A 395 -0.40 16.00 -6.25
CA ILE A 395 -0.39 17.44 -6.54
C ILE A 395 -1.41 18.12 -5.64
N ARG A 396 -1.08 19.29 -5.08
CA ARG A 396 -1.99 19.99 -4.16
C ARG A 396 -3.28 20.46 -4.82
#